data_AF-A0A937HDA8-F1
#
_entry.id   AF-A0A937HDA8-F1
#
_cell.length_a   1.000
_cell.length_b   1.000
_cell.length_c   1.000
_cell.angle_alpha   90.00
_cell.angle_beta   90.00
_cell.angle_gamma   90.00
#
_symmetry.space_group_name_H-M   'P 1'
#
loop_
_entity.id
_entity.type
_entity.pdbx_description
1 polymer ?
#
loop_
_entity_poly.entity_id
_entity_poly.type
_entity_poly.pdbx_seq_one_letter_code
_entity_poly.pdbx_strand_id
1 'polypeptide(L)'
;FKSVNFMRGRSIQNSFVFLDECQNLTASQIKTIVTRMGEGSKLICSGNLAQIDANFLTSVTSGLTYIVEQFKDFDGSANVYLKGVQRSRLARFAEEHL
;
A
#
# COMPACT_ATOMS: atom_id res chain seq x y z
N PHE A 1 15.38 5.88 5.46
CA PHE A 1 14.32 6.45 4.61
C PHE A 1 14.92 6.87 3.27
N LYS A 2 14.42 6.34 2.14
CA LYS A 2 14.86 6.74 0.79
C LYS A 2 13.64 7.19 0.01
N SER A 3 13.74 8.34 -0.65
CA SER A 3 12.67 8.90 -1.49
C SER A 3 12.40 7.99 -2.71
N VAL A 4 11.16 7.97 -3.21
CA VAL A 4 10.76 7.28 -4.45
C VAL A 4 11.64 7.69 -5.64
N ASN A 5 12.15 8.93 -5.65
CA ASN A 5 13.09 9.41 -6.68
C ASN A 5 14.44 8.66 -6.67
N PHE A 6 14.86 8.08 -5.53
CA PHE A 6 16.09 7.29 -5.44
C PHE A 6 15.96 5.89 -6.08
N MET A 7 14.73 5.42 -6.27
CA MET A 7 14.46 4.10 -6.86
C MET A 7 14.47 4.13 -8.40
N ARG A 8 14.53 5.31 -9.02
CA ARG A 8 14.54 5.44 -10.48
C ARG A 8 15.83 4.83 -11.06
N GLY A 9 15.68 3.74 -11.82
CA GLY A 9 16.80 3.04 -12.46
C GLY A 9 17.50 1.98 -11.61
N ARG A 10 17.02 1.68 -10.39
CA ARG A 10 17.62 0.67 -9.51
C ARG A 10 16.59 -0.38 -9.10
N SER A 11 16.99 -1.64 -9.03
CA SER A 11 16.17 -2.70 -8.45
C SER A 11 16.45 -2.82 -6.95
N ILE A 12 15.40 -3.08 -6.18
CA ILE A 12 15.46 -3.39 -4.75
C ILE A 12 15.58 -4.91 -4.65
N GLN A 13 16.73 -5.40 -4.18
CA GLN A 13 17.02 -6.83 -4.06
C GLN A 13 17.06 -7.24 -2.58
N ASN A 14 16.76 -8.51 -2.29
CA ASN A 14 16.86 -9.12 -0.95
C ASN A 14 16.29 -8.26 0.18
N SER A 15 15.12 -7.65 -0.04
CA SER A 15 14.54 -6.69 0.92
C SER A 15 13.05 -6.91 1.15
N PHE A 16 12.60 -6.59 2.36
CA PHE A 16 11.18 -6.40 2.67
C PHE A 16 10.84 -4.92 2.49
N VAL A 17 9.86 -4.63 1.63
CA VAL A 17 9.39 -3.28 1.34
C VAL A 17 7.96 -3.16 1.85
N PHE A 18 7.73 -2.20 2.74
CA PHE A 18 6.41 -1.85 3.24
C PHE A 18 5.94 -0.57 2.55
N LEU A 19 4.79 -0.65 1.88
CA LEU A 19 4.05 0.50 1.37
C LEU A 19 2.79 0.66 2.21
N ASP A 20 2.72 1.74 2.95
CA ASP A 20 1.54 2.09 3.72
C ASP A 20 0.70 3.14 3.00
N GLU A 21 -0.57 3.26 3.39
CA GLU A 21 -1.53 4.19 2.78
C GLU A 21 -1.68 4.04 1.26
N CYS A 22 -1.63 2.80 0.76
CA CYS A 22 -1.65 2.50 -0.68
C CYS A 22 -2.93 2.98 -1.38
N GLN A 23 -4.01 3.24 -0.64
CA GLN A 23 -5.24 3.81 -1.19
C GLN A 23 -5.03 5.23 -1.74
N ASN A 24 -4.00 5.93 -1.28
CA ASN A 24 -3.64 7.28 -1.72
C ASN A 24 -2.69 7.30 -2.94
N LEU A 25 -2.32 6.14 -3.46
CA LEU A 25 -1.50 6.01 -4.67
C LEU A 25 -2.36 5.78 -5.91
N THR A 26 -1.88 6.20 -7.07
CA THR A 26 -2.45 5.82 -8.37
C THR A 26 -1.93 4.45 -8.83
N ALA A 27 -2.64 3.80 -9.74
CA ALA A 27 -2.18 2.57 -10.40
C ALA A 27 -0.79 2.72 -11.05
N SER A 28 -0.51 3.88 -11.67
CA SER A 28 0.79 4.18 -12.28
C SER A 28 1.92 4.25 -11.26
N GLN A 29 1.67 4.85 -10.08
CA GLN A 29 2.64 4.88 -8.99
C GLN A 29 2.92 3.49 -8.43
N ILE A 30 1.88 2.67 -8.20
CA ILE A 30 2.05 1.27 -7.79
C ILE A 30 2.90 0.50 -8.79
N LYS A 31 2.56 0.57 -10.09
CA LYS A 31 3.33 -0.10 -11.15
C LYS A 31 4.81 0.32 -11.14
N THR A 32 5.07 1.61 -10.93
CA THR A 32 6.43 2.15 -10.85
C THR A 32 7.22 1.55 -9.69
N ILE A 33 6.59 1.28 -8.55
CA ILE A 33 7.26 0.70 -7.39
C ILE A 33 7.43 -0.81 -7.57
N VAL A 34 6.37 -1.52 -7.97
CA VAL A 34 6.38 -2.97 -8.18
C VAL A 34 7.45 -3.38 -9.18
N THR A 35 7.61 -2.64 -10.29
CA THR A 35 8.64 -2.94 -11.32
C THR A 35 10.08 -2.74 -10.84
N ARG A 36 10.28 -2.26 -9.61
CA ARG A 36 11.61 -2.16 -8.96
C ARG A 36 11.87 -3.30 -7.99
N MET A 37 10.89 -4.13 -7.68
CA MET A 37 11.07 -5.29 -6.82
C MET A 37 11.89 -6.35 -7.56
N GLY A 38 13.09 -6.58 -7.05
CA GLY A 38 14.04 -7.57 -7.55
C GLY A 38 13.90 -8.91 -6.86
N GLU A 39 14.79 -9.82 -7.23
CA GLU A 39 14.88 -11.16 -6.64
C GLU A 39 15.07 -11.09 -5.12
N GLY A 40 14.56 -12.10 -4.43
CA GLY A 40 14.63 -12.23 -2.97
C GLY A 40 13.85 -11.15 -2.20
N SER A 41 13.07 -10.31 -2.88
CA SER A 41 12.34 -9.22 -2.23
C SER A 41 10.86 -9.52 -2.06
N LYS A 42 10.26 -8.93 -1.02
CA LYS A 42 8.82 -9.04 -0.72
C LYS A 42 8.25 -7.64 -0.57
N LEU A 43 7.11 -7.40 -1.21
CA LEU A 43 6.35 -6.16 -1.11
C LEU A 43 5.12 -6.41 -0.25
N ILE A 44 4.93 -5.58 0.77
CA ILE A 44 3.77 -5.59 1.65
C ILE A 44 3.06 -4.25 1.46
N CYS A 45 1.83 -4.30 0.96
CA CYS A 45 0.98 -3.13 0.77
C CYS A 45 -0.11 -3.11 1.84
N SER A 46 -0.27 -1.97 2.50
CA SER A 46 -1.27 -1.69 3.52
C SER A 46 -2.11 -0.48 3.09
N GLY A 47 -3.35 -0.42 3.57
CA GLY A 47 -4.21 0.73 3.40
C GLY A 47 -5.67 0.46 3.74
N ASN A 48 -6.47 1.52 3.74
CA ASN A 48 -7.90 1.47 4.03
C ASN A 48 -8.70 2.24 2.97
N LEU A 49 -9.50 1.55 2.16
CA LEU A 49 -10.30 2.18 1.11
C LEU A 49 -11.36 3.17 1.63
N ALA A 50 -11.70 3.15 2.92
CA ALA A 50 -12.59 4.13 3.53
C ALA A 50 -11.88 5.45 3.92
N GLN A 51 -10.55 5.50 3.87
CA GLN A 51 -9.71 6.65 4.24
C GLN A 51 -8.86 7.11 3.06
N ILE A 52 -9.52 7.45 1.95
CA ILE A 52 -8.86 8.02 0.78
C ILE A 52 -8.79 9.53 0.96
N ASP A 53 -7.58 10.07 1.04
CA ASP A 53 -7.31 11.50 1.23
C ASP A 53 -7.12 12.23 -0.11
N ALA A 54 -6.73 11.49 -1.16
CA ALA A 54 -6.49 12.07 -2.47
C ALA A 54 -7.82 12.31 -3.22
N ASN A 55 -8.18 13.58 -3.40
CA ASN A 55 -9.43 14.02 -4.05
C ASN A 55 -9.70 13.46 -5.47
N PHE A 56 -8.66 12.97 -6.16
CA PHE A 56 -8.75 12.42 -7.51
C PHE A 56 -8.79 10.87 -7.54
N LEU A 57 -8.80 10.23 -6.36
CA LEU A 57 -8.88 8.78 -6.22
C LEU A 57 -10.23 8.37 -5.65
N THR A 58 -10.67 7.18 -6.03
CA THR A 58 -11.84 6.52 -5.47
C THR A 58 -11.45 5.13 -5.00
N SER A 59 -12.35 4.48 -4.26
CA SER A 59 -12.15 3.08 -3.86
C SER A 59 -11.95 2.14 -5.05
N VAL A 60 -12.39 2.51 -6.25
CA VAL A 60 -12.21 1.70 -7.47
C VAL A 60 -10.92 2.05 -8.22
N THR A 61 -10.48 3.31 -8.18
CA THR A 61 -9.31 3.79 -8.93
C THR A 61 -8.02 3.84 -8.11
N SER A 62 -8.09 3.58 -6.81
CA SER A 62 -6.94 3.59 -5.91
C SER A 62 -5.89 2.53 -6.26
N GLY A 63 -4.66 2.81 -5.87
CA GLY A 63 -3.52 1.90 -6.00
C GLY A 63 -3.69 0.63 -5.19
N LEU A 64 -4.37 0.71 -4.04
CA LEU A 64 -4.69 -0.45 -3.22
C LEU A 64 -5.65 -1.41 -3.94
N THR A 65 -6.72 -0.91 -4.55
CA THR A 65 -7.64 -1.75 -5.34
C THR A 65 -6.95 -2.30 -6.57
N TYR A 66 -6.16 -1.47 -7.25
CA TYR A 66 -5.38 -1.89 -8.41
C TYR A 66 -4.45 -3.06 -8.08
N ILE A 67 -3.67 -2.99 -6.99
CA ILE A 67 -2.72 -4.06 -6.66
C ILE A 67 -3.43 -5.35 -6.27
N VAL A 68 -4.52 -5.27 -5.50
CA VAL A 68 -5.32 -6.46 -5.13
C VAL A 68 -5.86 -7.16 -6.38
N GLU A 69 -6.46 -6.40 -7.30
CA GLU A 69 -7.05 -6.97 -8.51
C GLU A 69 -6.02 -7.55 -9.49
N GLN A 70 -4.88 -6.88 -9.68
CA GLN A 70 -3.85 -7.35 -10.61
C GLN A 70 -3.09 -8.57 -10.09
N PHE A 71 -2.97 -8.72 -8.76
CA PHE A 71 -2.19 -9.79 -8.15
C PHE A 71 -3.05 -10.95 -7.63
N LYS A 72 -4.39 -10.90 -7.66
CA LYS A 72 -5.25 -11.96 -7.09
C LYS A 72 -4.97 -13.37 -7.61
N ASP A 73 -4.50 -13.50 -8.85
CA ASP A 73 -4.17 -14.78 -9.49
C ASP A 73 -2.64 -15.05 -9.53
N PHE A 74 -1.83 -14.16 -8.94
CA PHE A 74 -0.40 -14.38 -8.81
C PHE A 74 -0.14 -15.30 -7.62
N ASP A 75 0.42 -16.48 -7.89
CA ASP A 75 0.72 -17.54 -6.91
C ASP A 75 1.53 -17.05 -5.70
N GLY A 76 2.40 -16.06 -5.89
CA GLY A 76 3.19 -15.46 -4.81
C GLY A 76 2.48 -14.37 -3.99
N SER A 77 1.19 -14.13 -4.20
CA SER A 77 0.43 -13.09 -3.51
C SER A 77 -0.49 -13.66 -2.42
N ALA A 78 -0.81 -12.83 -1.43
CA ALA A 78 -1.85 -13.12 -0.46
C ALA A 78 -2.54 -11.82 -0.07
N ASN A 79 -3.87 -11.84 -0.02
CA ASN A 79 -4.68 -10.72 0.45
C ASN A 79 -5.16 -11.02 1.87
N VAL A 80 -4.83 -10.14 2.82
CA VAL A 80 -5.25 -10.27 4.21
C VAL A 80 -6.21 -9.14 4.53
N TYR A 81 -7.45 -9.48 4.89
CA TYR A 81 -8.44 -8.52 5.35
C TYR A 81 -8.48 -8.47 6.87
N LEU A 82 -8.09 -7.34 7.44
CA LEU A 82 -8.16 -7.12 8.89
C LEU A 82 -9.55 -6.60 9.26
N LYS A 83 -10.27 -7.37 10.08
CA LYS A 83 -11.60 -6.99 10.57
C LYS A 83 -11.47 -6.02 11.74
N GLY A 84 -11.92 -4.79 11.54
CA GLY A 84 -11.96 -3.75 12.55
C GLY A 84 -10.61 -3.07 12.80
N VAL A 85 -10.65 -1.98 13.56
CA VAL A 85 -9.47 -1.17 13.87
C VAL A 85 -9.11 -1.34 15.34
N GLN A 86 -7.90 -1.81 15.62
CA GLN A 86 -7.36 -1.81 16.98
C GLN A 86 -6.71 -0.45 17.23
N ARG A 87 -7.35 0.35 18.08
CA ARG A 87 -6.87 1.67 18.48
C ARG A 87 -6.31 1.61 19.89
N SER A 88 -5.21 2.34 20.12
CA SER A 88 -4.70 2.55 21.47
C SER A 88 -5.74 3.31 22.31
N ARG A 89 -5.64 3.23 23.64
CA ARG A 89 -6.51 4.00 24.54
C ARG A 89 -6.49 5.50 24.23
N LEU A 90 -5.32 6.04 23.86
CA LEU A 90 -5.15 7.44 23.47
C LEU A 90 -5.92 7.76 22.16
N ALA A 91 -5.76 6.95 21.12
CA ALA A 91 -6.40 7.18 19.84
C ALA A 91 -7.93 7.07 19.94
N ARG A 92 -8.44 6.12 20.74
CA ARG A 92 -9.87 6.01 21.03
C ARG A 92 -10.41 7.25 21.76
N PHE A 93 -9.70 7.70 22.79
CA PHE A 93 -10.09 8.91 23.52
C PHE A 93 -10.17 10.13 22.60
N ALA A 94 -9.19 10.31 21.70
CA ALA A 94 -9.19 11.41 20.73
C ALA A 94 -10.39 11.36 19.78
N GLU A 95 -10.72 10.22 19.20
CA GLU A 95 -11.87 10.07 18.29
C GLU A 95 -13.23 10.35 18.96
N GLU A 96 -13.35 10.07 20.26
CA GLU A 96 -14.59 10.30 21.01
C GLU A 96 -14.76 11.75 21.47
N HIS A 97 -13.67 12.53 21.57
CA HIS A 97 -13.66 13.84 22.26
C HIS A 97 -13.09 15.01 21.44
N LEU A 98 -12.47 14.76 20.28
CA LEU A 98 -11.97 15.77 19.35
C LEU A 98 -12.72 15.68 18.02
#